data_AF-A0A9P9DIQ7-F1
#
_entry.id   AF-A0A9P9DIQ7-F1
#
_cell.length_a   1.000
_cell.length_b   1.000
_cell.length_c   1.000
_cell.angle_alpha   90.00
_cell.angle_beta   90.00
_cell.angle_gamma   90.00
#
_symmetry.space_group_name_H-M   'P 1'
#
loop_
_entity.id
_entity.type
_entity.pdbx_description
1 polymer ?
#
loop_
_entity_poly.entity_id
_entity_poly.type
_entity_poly.pdbx_seq_one_letter_code
_entity_poly.pdbx_strand_id
1 'polypeptide(L)'
;MPTEQGSIPAVALTARHANLVLAAYPLLIQFLLLAVWKLLSSLILAIYPLGKGTKTARSGQTDTEDLKGWLARYVVIIAFWNSVEPMHASGTMLWYFKKTVFAKLPGRLLSGSLFVISSVMAFGGIAFGILYTSRISVGNAAPVAPSVLYLPKIPTIGNGVELQHFSFHRPSFLRAIGSAEAFDLNSKATSIYIQDRFLPTTNNTHPQVEIKYRYSITGRDFGLQNHLSLSFQVSGQCTTEYSWLRSGPLITLDAYYMWNKTDTAHTAFAPSSKYTQPGLLGIQTVRYESTPEEYDVESSNHTFGFIVRSAGVGSYTPSTDAWYYTEPVPPNSTPELWLGASQRVKSGRPVLSCWENLNLCYNGVCGFKNLTNSKNLPNGTLLPLADKISPVVSRIVLQAGVSSLRVYSGSNSGQFIDAGSGSMKADLQRLVLAAYLLTKESYRNIALNDRLDKDNAFEDGNSKLLPGAADFVMRTTDVTALRIDMLIIPPCLLCGFWII
;
A
#
# COMPACT_ATOMS: atom_id res chain seq x y z
N MET A 1 10.90 -4.97 8.95
CA MET A 1 10.03 -4.10 8.13
C MET A 1 10.30 -4.35 6.64
N PRO A 2 9.27 -4.61 5.83
CA PRO A 2 9.42 -4.79 4.38
C PRO A 2 9.73 -3.47 3.67
N THR A 3 10.81 -3.44 2.88
CA THR A 3 11.22 -2.30 2.04
C THR A 3 11.47 -2.76 0.60
N GLU A 4 11.75 -1.82 -0.32
CA GLU A 4 12.06 -2.19 -1.72
C GLU A 4 13.34 -3.03 -1.84
N GLN A 5 14.26 -2.83 -0.90
CA GLN A 5 15.57 -3.51 -0.87
C GLN A 5 15.53 -4.82 -0.06
N GLY A 6 14.36 -5.21 0.49
CA GLY A 6 14.20 -6.39 1.33
C GLY A 6 13.69 -6.07 2.74
N SER A 7 13.76 -7.06 3.64
CA SER A 7 13.37 -6.90 5.03
C SER A 7 14.51 -6.27 5.84
N ILE A 8 14.24 -5.15 6.50
CA ILE A 8 15.19 -4.46 7.37
C ILE A 8 14.81 -4.73 8.84
N PRO A 9 15.78 -5.09 9.72
CA PRO A 9 15.52 -5.22 11.15
C PRO A 9 15.17 -3.86 11.75
N ALA A 10 13.98 -3.77 12.33
CA ALA A 10 13.46 -2.54 12.90
C ALA A 10 12.64 -2.82 14.16
N VAL A 11 12.62 -1.87 15.08
CA VAL A 11 11.79 -1.88 16.28
C VAL A 11 10.71 -0.82 16.13
N ALA A 12 9.46 -1.18 16.42
CA ALA A 12 8.36 -0.23 16.43
C ALA A 12 8.23 0.40 17.81
N LEU A 13 8.22 1.72 17.88
CA LEU A 13 7.95 2.49 19.08
C LEU A 13 6.71 3.35 18.86
N THR A 14 5.95 3.65 19.91
CA THR A 14 4.91 4.68 19.83
C THR A 14 5.51 6.00 19.35
N ALA A 15 4.77 6.78 18.56
CA ALA A 15 5.26 8.03 17.97
C ALA A 15 5.91 8.97 19.00
N ARG A 16 5.35 9.07 20.22
CA ARG A 16 5.92 9.87 21.31
C ARG A 16 7.33 9.41 21.72
N HIS A 17 7.51 8.13 21.99
CA HIS A 17 8.81 7.56 22.35
C HIS A 17 9.79 7.59 21.18
N ALA A 18 9.31 7.32 19.95
CA ALA A 18 10.14 7.42 18.76
C ALA A 18 10.69 8.83 18.56
N ASN A 19 9.87 9.87 18.74
CA ASN A 19 10.31 11.26 18.64
C ASN A 19 11.34 11.64 19.71
N LEU A 20 11.19 11.14 20.94
CA LEU A 20 12.19 11.33 21.99
C LEU A 20 13.53 10.68 21.63
N VAL A 21 13.50 9.44 21.13
CA VAL A 21 14.70 8.74 20.66
C VAL A 21 15.33 9.50 19.49
N LEU A 22 14.55 9.87 18.47
CA LEU A 22 15.04 10.62 17.32
C LEU A 22 15.61 12.00 17.71
N ALA A 23 15.10 12.65 18.76
CA ALA A 23 15.66 13.90 19.28
C ALA A 23 16.94 13.69 20.10
N ALA A 24 17.15 12.53 20.72
CA ALA A 24 18.35 12.21 21.48
C ALA A 24 19.56 11.85 20.58
N TYR A 25 19.33 11.24 19.41
CA TYR A 25 20.42 10.79 18.53
C TYR A 25 21.30 11.91 17.96
N PRO A 26 20.80 13.10 17.58
CA PRO A 26 21.64 14.24 17.21
C PRO A 26 22.62 14.60 18.32
N LEU A 27 22.22 14.53 19.59
CA LEU A 27 23.09 14.79 20.73
C LEU A 27 24.16 13.70 20.85
N LEU A 28 23.78 12.42 20.74
CA LEU A 28 24.74 11.30 20.75
C LEU A 28 25.77 11.41 19.63
N ILE A 29 25.32 11.76 18.43
CA ILE A 29 26.19 11.98 17.27
C ILE A 29 27.13 13.16 17.51
N GLN A 30 26.63 14.25 18.09
CA GLN A 30 27.46 15.41 18.43
C GLN A 30 28.55 15.03 19.44
N PHE A 31 28.24 14.25 20.47
CA PHE A 31 29.24 13.72 21.41
C PHE A 31 30.26 12.82 20.71
N LEU A 32 29.81 11.94 19.81
CA LEU A 32 30.67 11.08 19.03
C LEU A 32 31.66 11.91 18.18
N LEU A 33 31.16 12.96 17.53
CA LEU A 33 31.98 13.86 16.71
C LEU A 33 32.99 14.65 17.54
N LEU A 34 32.63 15.05 18.76
CA LEU A 34 33.57 15.68 19.69
C LEU A 34 34.69 14.71 20.09
N ALA A 35 34.36 13.44 20.34
CA ALA A 35 35.36 12.42 20.63
C ALA A 35 36.29 12.17 19.43
N VAL A 36 35.72 12.02 18.23
CA VAL A 36 36.50 11.90 16.98
C VAL A 36 37.36 13.13 16.74
N TRP A 37 36.84 14.33 16.99
CA TRP A 37 37.57 15.58 16.88
C TRP A 37 38.79 15.60 17.81
N LYS A 38 38.62 15.18 19.07
CA LYS A 38 39.73 15.10 20.02
C LYS A 38 40.78 14.10 19.58
N LEU A 39 40.37 12.89 19.16
CA LEU A 39 41.30 11.89 18.64
C LEU A 39 42.05 12.40 17.40
N LEU A 40 41.35 13.05 16.47
CA LEU A 40 41.96 13.64 15.27
C LEU A 40 42.95 14.74 15.63
N SER A 41 42.61 15.61 16.60
CA SER A 41 43.51 16.65 17.07
C SER A 41 44.78 16.06 17.71
N SER A 42 44.66 14.95 18.45
CA SER A 42 45.79 14.25 19.06
C SER A 42 46.68 13.60 18.01
N LEU A 43 46.07 12.99 16.99
CA LEU A 43 46.77 12.40 15.86
C LEU A 43 47.54 13.46 15.06
N ILE A 44 46.93 14.61 14.79
CA ILE A 44 47.60 15.73 14.12
C ILE A 44 48.82 16.18 14.93
N LEU A 45 48.70 16.29 16.25
CA LEU A 45 49.82 16.66 17.12
C LEU A 45 50.92 15.60 17.14
N ALA A 46 50.58 14.31 17.02
CA ALA A 46 51.53 13.21 16.93
C ALA A 46 52.26 13.16 15.57
N ILE A 47 51.56 13.42 14.46
CA ILE A 47 52.11 13.40 13.09
C ILE A 47 52.97 14.63 12.79
N TYR A 48 52.61 15.79 13.36
CA TYR A 48 53.37 17.02 13.26
C TYR A 48 54.08 17.30 14.59
N PRO A 49 55.07 16.47 14.99
CA PRO A 49 55.77 16.69 16.23
C PRO A 49 56.39 18.09 16.20
N LEU A 50 56.30 18.78 17.33
CA LEU A 50 56.94 20.07 17.58
C LEU A 50 58.45 19.82 17.57
N GLY A 51 59.04 19.73 16.37
CA GLY A 51 60.39 19.24 16.17
C GLY A 51 61.38 20.00 17.04
N LYS A 52 62.22 19.24 17.75
CA LYS A 52 63.45 19.72 18.39
C LYS A 52 64.21 20.51 17.34
N GLY A 53 64.44 21.81 17.62
CA GLY A 53 65.23 22.68 16.76
C GLY A 53 66.43 21.91 16.25
N THR A 54 66.52 21.79 14.93
CA THR A 54 67.63 21.12 14.26
C THR A 54 68.92 21.69 14.83
N LYS A 55 69.70 20.85 15.53
CA LYS A 55 71.05 21.16 16.05
C LYS A 55 72.07 21.37 14.93
N THR A 56 71.67 21.99 13.83
CA THR A 56 72.51 22.52 12.77
C THR A 56 72.64 24.04 12.87
N ALA A 57 72.50 24.60 14.09
CA ALA A 57 73.06 25.90 14.45
C ALA A 57 74.58 25.75 14.69
N ARG A 58 75.33 25.40 13.64
CA ARG A 58 76.80 25.46 13.65
C ARG A 58 77.30 26.16 12.40
N SER A 59 76.82 27.38 12.18
CA SER A 59 77.49 28.47 11.46
C SER A 59 76.59 29.71 11.63
N GLY A 60 77.14 30.83 12.11
CA GLY A 60 76.44 31.98 12.68
C GLY A 60 75.59 32.84 11.73
N GLN A 61 74.70 32.24 10.95
CA GLN A 61 73.73 32.95 10.12
C GLN A 61 72.39 32.20 10.14
N THR A 62 71.69 32.30 11.28
CA THR A 62 70.27 31.94 11.35
C THR A 62 69.48 32.91 10.51
N ASP A 63 69.06 32.46 9.33
CA ASP A 63 68.08 33.16 8.51
C ASP A 63 66.82 33.38 9.36
N THR A 64 66.52 34.66 9.62
CA THR A 64 65.35 35.09 10.39
C THR A 64 64.02 34.58 9.80
N GLU A 65 64.02 34.15 8.54
CA GLU A 65 62.91 33.48 7.84
C GLU A 65 62.57 32.10 8.43
N ASP A 66 63.57 31.29 8.77
CA ASP A 66 63.36 29.91 9.27
C ASP A 66 62.78 29.89 10.69
N LEU A 67 63.25 30.80 11.55
CA LEU A 67 62.73 30.95 12.91
C LEU A 67 61.26 31.42 12.88
N LYS A 68 60.92 32.36 11.99
CA LYS A 68 59.55 32.83 11.79
C LYS A 68 58.62 31.72 11.30
N GLY A 69 59.10 30.86 10.41
CA GLY A 69 58.33 29.72 9.91
C GLY A 69 58.06 28.64 10.95
N TRP A 70 59.05 28.32 11.79
CA TRP A 70 58.86 27.39 12.90
C TRP A 70 57.86 27.94 13.93
N LEU A 71 57.99 29.21 14.33
CA LEU A 71 57.06 29.88 15.25
C LEU A 71 55.63 29.93 14.69
N ALA A 72 55.48 30.25 13.40
CA ALA A 72 54.15 30.30 12.76
C ALA A 72 53.46 28.92 12.77
N ARG A 73 54.20 27.84 12.49
CA ARG A 73 53.66 26.47 12.55
C ARG A 73 53.30 26.07 13.98
N TYR A 74 54.16 26.40 14.95
CA TYR A 74 53.95 26.10 16.37
C TYR A 74 52.66 26.75 16.90
N VAL A 75 52.47 28.04 16.63
CA VAL A 75 51.27 28.79 17.04
C VAL A 75 50.00 28.22 16.40
N VAL A 76 50.05 27.85 15.12
CA VAL A 76 48.90 27.26 14.40
C VAL A 76 48.50 25.91 15.01
N ILE A 77 49.47 25.03 15.28
CA ILE A 77 49.18 23.71 15.87
C ILE A 77 48.61 23.86 17.29
N ILE A 78 49.15 24.76 18.11
CA ILE A 78 48.66 25.00 19.46
C ILE A 78 47.27 25.63 19.45
N ALA A 79 47.02 26.60 18.57
CA ALA A 79 45.69 27.20 18.41
C ALA A 79 44.66 26.16 17.96
N PHE A 80 45.05 25.24 17.08
CA PHE A 80 44.21 24.13 16.65
C PHE A 80 43.91 23.15 17.80
N TRP A 81 44.95 22.73 18.54
CA TRP A 81 44.82 21.82 19.69
C TRP A 81 43.95 22.39 20.82
N ASN A 82 44.12 23.68 21.13
CA ASN A 82 43.35 24.36 22.16
C ASN A 82 41.91 24.68 21.74
N SER A 83 41.56 24.46 20.47
CA SER A 83 40.17 24.63 20.03
C SER A 83 39.31 23.48 20.58
N VAL A 84 38.39 23.83 21.48
CA VAL A 84 37.48 22.86 22.12
C VAL A 84 36.60 22.17 21.08
N GLU A 85 36.13 22.93 20.08
CA GLU A 85 35.17 22.46 19.07
C GLU A 85 35.66 22.71 17.63
N PRO A 86 35.26 21.87 16.66
CA PRO A 86 35.62 22.02 15.25
C PRO A 86 35.23 23.38 14.65
N MET A 87 34.07 23.91 15.05
CA MET A 87 33.58 25.19 14.53
C MET A 87 34.49 26.34 14.99
N HIS A 88 34.89 26.34 16.26
CA HIS A 88 35.85 27.31 16.76
C HIS A 88 37.22 27.17 16.08
N ALA A 89 37.70 25.93 15.89
CA ALA A 89 38.94 25.65 15.17
C ALA A 89 38.90 26.17 13.73
N SER A 90 37.77 26.04 13.03
CA SER A 90 37.63 26.55 11.67
C SER A 90 37.73 28.07 11.61
N GLY A 91 37.09 28.78 12.54
CA GLY A 91 37.17 30.24 12.62
C GLY A 91 38.59 30.73 12.93
N THR A 92 39.27 30.10 13.88
CA THR A 92 40.65 30.45 14.24
C THR A 92 41.62 30.13 13.10
N MET A 93 41.51 28.95 12.48
CA MET A 93 42.36 28.56 11.34
C MET A 93 42.12 29.43 10.11
N LEU A 94 40.88 29.84 9.83
CA LEU A 94 40.57 30.76 8.73
C LEU A 94 41.25 32.12 8.95
N TRP A 95 41.24 32.62 10.17
CA TRP A 95 41.91 33.88 10.52
C TRP A 95 43.43 33.76 10.35
N TYR A 96 44.05 32.69 10.86
CA TYR A 96 45.47 32.41 10.66
C TYR A 96 45.85 32.19 9.19
N PHE A 97 44.99 31.52 8.42
CA PHE A 97 45.17 31.30 7.00
C PHE A 97 45.16 32.63 6.24
N LYS A 98 44.17 33.49 6.48
CA LYS A 98 44.14 34.84 5.88
C LYS A 98 45.41 35.62 6.23
N LYS A 99 45.80 35.64 7.51
CA LYS A 99 47.00 36.36 7.97
C LYS A 99 48.28 35.84 7.31
N THR A 100 48.45 34.53 7.21
CA THR A 100 49.64 33.92 6.58
C THR A 100 49.67 34.07 5.06
N VAL A 101 48.50 34.06 4.40
CA VAL A 101 48.39 34.34 2.96
C VAL A 101 48.74 35.80 2.64
N PHE A 102 48.15 36.76 3.35
CA PHE A 102 48.43 38.19 3.15
C PHE A 102 49.88 38.56 3.50
N ALA A 103 50.44 37.97 4.55
CA ALA A 103 51.81 38.23 4.98
C ALA A 103 52.87 37.37 4.25
N LYS A 104 52.47 36.53 3.28
CA LYS A 104 53.34 35.58 2.55
C LYS A 104 54.22 34.70 3.46
N LEU A 105 53.72 34.33 4.64
CA LEU A 105 54.49 33.59 5.64
C LEU A 105 54.56 32.08 5.34
N PRO A 106 55.68 31.41 5.65
CA PRO A 106 55.78 29.95 5.63
C PRO A 106 54.80 29.32 6.65
N GLY A 107 53.79 28.58 6.17
CA GLY A 107 52.73 28.01 7.02
C GLY A 107 51.31 28.06 6.42
N ARG A 108 51.13 28.73 5.27
CA ARG A 108 49.83 28.82 4.56
C ARG A 108 49.19 27.47 4.22
N LEU A 109 50.00 26.47 3.85
CA LEU A 109 49.49 25.14 3.48
C LEU A 109 48.94 24.38 4.70
N LEU A 110 49.63 24.45 5.83
CA LEU A 110 49.21 23.80 7.08
C LEU A 110 47.96 24.47 7.68
N SER A 111 47.94 25.80 7.76
CA SER A 111 46.75 26.53 8.23
C SER A 111 45.55 26.33 7.31
N GLY A 112 45.77 26.30 5.99
CA GLY A 112 44.73 25.98 5.01
C GLY A 112 44.19 24.56 5.14
N SER A 113 45.05 23.54 5.30
CA SER A 113 44.60 22.16 5.47
C SER A 113 43.85 21.95 6.78
N LEU A 114 44.32 22.53 7.90
CA LEU A 114 43.64 22.47 9.19
C LEU A 114 42.30 23.22 9.16
N PHE A 115 42.20 24.33 8.42
CA PHE A 115 40.93 25.02 8.17
C PHE A 115 39.94 24.12 7.43
N VAL A 116 40.38 23.43 6.37
CA VAL A 116 39.50 22.51 5.61
C VAL A 116 39.04 21.36 6.49
N ILE A 117 39.96 20.71 7.23
CA ILE A 117 39.63 19.59 8.11
C ILE A 117 38.63 20.00 9.19
N SER A 118 38.87 21.11 9.88
CA SER A 118 37.97 21.62 10.92
C SER A 118 36.61 22.03 10.38
N SER A 119 36.56 22.67 9.20
CA SER A 119 35.30 23.04 8.55
C SER A 119 34.49 21.82 8.12
N VAL A 120 35.16 20.81 7.51
CA VAL A 120 34.52 19.55 7.12
C VAL A 120 33.97 18.83 8.35
N MET A 121 34.70 18.79 9.47
CA MET A 121 34.20 18.20 10.71
C MET A 121 33.03 18.98 11.31
N ALA A 122 33.07 20.32 11.28
CA ALA A 122 32.01 21.17 11.82
C ALA A 122 30.70 21.01 11.04
N PHE A 123 30.74 21.25 9.73
CA PHE A 123 29.56 21.18 8.87
C PHE A 123 29.13 19.73 8.60
N GLY A 124 30.09 18.83 8.42
CA GLY A 124 29.85 17.40 8.28
C GLY A 124 29.19 16.83 9.53
N GLY A 125 29.55 17.32 10.72
CA GLY A 125 28.93 16.91 11.97
C GLY A 125 27.44 17.26 12.06
N ILE A 126 27.10 18.52 11.77
CA ILE A 126 25.71 19.00 11.74
C ILE A 126 24.91 18.22 10.67
N ALA A 127 25.46 18.12 9.45
CA ALA A 127 24.81 17.41 8.36
C ALA A 127 24.61 15.93 8.69
N PHE A 128 25.60 15.28 9.31
CA PHE A 128 25.50 13.89 9.71
C PHE A 128 24.44 13.68 10.79
N GLY A 129 24.32 14.56 11.80
CA GLY A 129 23.25 14.47 12.80
C GLY A 129 21.84 14.50 12.19
N ILE A 130 21.62 15.41 11.23
CA ILE A 130 20.32 15.56 10.54
C ILE A 130 20.05 14.37 9.61
N LEU A 131 21.01 14.02 8.76
CA LEU A 131 20.83 12.94 7.78
C LEU A 131 20.74 11.56 8.45
N TYR A 132 21.47 11.35 9.54
CA TYR A 132 21.45 10.09 10.27
C TYR A 132 20.09 9.86 10.91
N THR A 133 19.55 10.85 11.63
CA THR A 133 18.21 10.74 12.26
C THR A 133 17.11 10.49 11.24
N SER A 134 17.16 11.16 10.09
CA SER A 134 16.22 10.91 9.00
C SER A 134 16.31 9.47 8.47
N ARG A 135 17.47 8.81 8.56
CA ARG A 135 17.66 7.42 8.11
C ARG A 135 17.35 6.37 9.17
N ILE A 136 17.33 6.74 10.46
CA ILE A 136 16.91 5.84 11.55
C ILE A 136 15.43 5.47 11.37
N SER A 137 14.58 6.45 11.01
CA SER A 137 13.16 6.20 10.79
C SER A 137 12.92 5.53 9.44
N VAL A 138 12.35 4.32 9.45
CA VAL A 138 11.99 3.59 8.21
C VAL A 138 10.57 3.94 7.77
N GLY A 139 9.72 4.33 8.72
CA GLY A 139 8.35 4.76 8.47
C GLY A 139 7.38 4.35 9.57
N ASN A 140 6.10 4.59 9.30
CA ASN A 140 5.03 4.45 10.27
C ASN A 140 4.38 3.06 10.16
N ALA A 141 5.03 2.04 10.71
CA ALA A 141 4.55 0.67 10.70
C ALA A 141 4.96 -0.11 11.95
N ALA A 142 4.13 -1.06 12.38
CA ALA A 142 4.43 -1.97 13.47
C ALA A 142 4.02 -3.41 13.13
N PRO A 143 4.69 -4.43 13.69
CA PRO A 143 4.18 -5.80 13.67
C PRO A 143 2.80 -5.86 14.33
N VAL A 144 1.93 -6.70 13.79
CA VAL A 144 0.62 -6.93 14.39
C VAL A 144 0.76 -7.71 15.71
N ALA A 145 -0.06 -7.37 16.71
CA ALA A 145 -0.14 -8.15 17.93
C ALA A 145 -0.86 -9.48 17.62
N PRO A 146 -0.29 -10.65 17.96
CA PRO A 146 -0.93 -11.93 17.65
C PRO A 146 -2.33 -12.07 18.27
N SER A 147 -2.56 -11.48 19.43
CA SER A 147 -3.83 -11.54 20.17
C SER A 147 -5.02 -10.85 19.49
N VAL A 148 -4.78 -9.95 18.54
CA VAL A 148 -5.86 -9.24 17.82
C VAL A 148 -6.27 -9.91 16.51
N LEU A 149 -5.56 -10.97 16.10
CA LEU A 149 -5.84 -11.65 14.84
C LEU A 149 -7.09 -12.51 14.96
N TYR A 150 -8.10 -12.18 14.15
CA TYR A 150 -9.34 -12.93 14.14
C TYR A 150 -9.87 -13.17 12.72
N LEU A 151 -10.05 -14.45 12.39
CA LEU A 151 -10.76 -14.89 11.20
C LEU A 151 -11.73 -16.00 11.62
N PRO A 152 -13.05 -15.83 11.48
CA PRO A 152 -13.99 -16.87 11.90
C PRO A 152 -13.79 -18.13 11.04
N LYS A 153 -13.82 -19.32 11.66
CA LYS A 153 -13.92 -20.58 10.90
C LYS A 153 -15.23 -20.59 10.13
N ILE A 154 -15.16 -20.96 8.84
CA ILE A 154 -16.34 -21.09 7.99
C ILE A 154 -17.11 -22.34 8.49
N PRO A 155 -18.33 -22.19 9.02
CA PRO A 155 -19.14 -23.33 9.43
C PRO A 155 -19.55 -24.15 8.19
N THR A 156 -19.80 -25.44 8.38
CA THR A 156 -20.48 -26.27 7.39
C THR A 156 -21.82 -25.64 7.00
N ILE A 157 -22.10 -25.60 5.69
CA ILE A 157 -23.25 -24.95 5.05
C ILE A 157 -24.56 -25.48 5.66
N GLY A 158 -25.48 -24.60 6.08
CA GLY A 158 -26.83 -25.00 6.54
C GLY A 158 -27.46 -24.19 7.69
N ASN A 159 -26.71 -23.32 8.37
CA ASN A 159 -27.22 -22.53 9.50
C ASN A 159 -27.13 -21.02 9.23
N GLY A 160 -27.96 -20.20 9.90
CA GLY A 160 -27.95 -18.72 9.82
C GLY A 160 -26.61 -18.03 10.16
N VAL A 161 -25.59 -18.82 10.48
CA VAL A 161 -24.18 -18.45 10.62
C VAL A 161 -23.58 -17.98 9.29
N GLU A 162 -24.12 -18.39 8.14
CA GLU A 162 -23.65 -17.93 6.82
C GLU A 162 -23.90 -16.43 6.61
N LEU A 163 -25.09 -15.94 6.98
CA LEU A 163 -25.43 -14.51 6.96
C LEU A 163 -24.52 -13.69 7.87
N GLN A 164 -24.12 -14.26 9.02
CA GLN A 164 -23.15 -13.62 9.91
C GLN A 164 -21.75 -13.58 9.28
N HIS A 165 -21.36 -14.60 8.52
CA HIS A 165 -20.09 -14.62 7.79
C HIS A 165 -20.07 -13.57 6.66
N PHE A 166 -21.16 -13.41 5.91
CA PHE A 166 -21.31 -12.31 4.96
C PHE A 166 -21.21 -10.95 5.66
N SER A 167 -21.93 -10.79 6.77
CA SER A 167 -21.93 -9.55 7.55
C SER A 167 -20.56 -9.20 8.12
N PHE A 168 -19.76 -10.20 8.49
CA PHE A 168 -18.42 -10.02 9.07
C PHE A 168 -17.46 -9.31 8.11
N HIS A 169 -17.46 -9.69 6.82
CA HIS A 169 -16.56 -9.07 5.87
C HIS A 169 -17.10 -7.77 5.25
N ARG A 170 -18.41 -7.54 5.29
CA ARG A 170 -19.09 -6.42 4.63
C ARG A 170 -18.46 -5.04 4.92
N PRO A 171 -18.04 -4.68 6.16
CA PRO A 171 -17.36 -3.41 6.40
C PRO A 171 -16.06 -3.25 5.60
N SER A 172 -15.29 -4.31 5.43
CA SER A 172 -14.05 -4.30 4.65
C SER A 172 -14.33 -4.10 3.15
N PHE A 173 -15.38 -4.74 2.62
CA PHE A 173 -15.84 -4.55 1.25
C PHE A 173 -16.31 -3.11 1.00
N LEU A 174 -17.14 -2.54 1.88
CA LEU A 174 -17.62 -1.16 1.78
C LEU A 174 -16.49 -0.14 1.91
N ARG A 175 -15.52 -0.38 2.81
CA ARG A 175 -14.32 0.46 2.94
C ARG A 175 -13.48 0.45 1.67
N ALA A 176 -13.31 -0.72 1.04
CA ALA A 176 -12.58 -0.83 -0.22
C ALA A 176 -13.27 -0.08 -1.36
N ILE A 177 -14.60 -0.17 -1.45
CA ILE A 177 -15.41 0.58 -2.42
C ILE A 177 -15.27 2.10 -2.19
N GLY A 178 -15.44 2.57 -0.94
CA GLY A 178 -15.29 4.00 -0.63
C GLY A 178 -13.86 4.50 -0.86
N SER A 179 -12.85 3.68 -0.55
CA SER A 179 -11.45 4.02 -0.82
C SER A 179 -11.15 4.07 -2.32
N ALA A 180 -11.84 3.26 -3.13
CA ALA A 180 -11.71 3.29 -4.59
C ALA A 180 -12.25 4.58 -5.20
N GLU A 181 -13.24 5.24 -4.57
CA GLU A 181 -13.74 6.54 -5.03
C GLU A 181 -12.72 7.68 -4.82
N ALA A 182 -12.00 7.63 -3.70
CA ALA A 182 -10.93 8.59 -3.41
C ALA A 182 -9.59 8.26 -4.09
N PHE A 183 -9.52 7.14 -4.82
CA PHE A 183 -8.30 6.65 -5.41
C PHE A 183 -8.01 7.38 -6.74
N ASP A 184 -7.05 8.30 -6.73
CA ASP A 184 -6.56 8.91 -7.96
C ASP A 184 -5.68 7.92 -8.75
N LEU A 185 -6.23 7.43 -9.85
CA LEU A 185 -5.56 6.56 -10.81
C LEU A 185 -4.22 7.15 -11.26
N ASN A 186 -4.08 8.46 -11.41
CA ASN A 186 -2.85 9.06 -11.95
C ASN A 186 -1.66 9.01 -10.98
N SER A 187 -1.90 8.91 -9.68
CA SER A 187 -0.85 9.00 -8.65
C SER A 187 -0.28 7.65 -8.21
N LYS A 188 -1.02 6.54 -8.39
CA LYS A 188 -0.69 5.21 -7.83
C LYS A 188 -0.99 4.01 -8.76
N ALA A 189 -1.26 4.24 -10.05
CA ALA A 189 -1.60 3.19 -11.02
C ALA A 189 -0.44 2.27 -11.50
N THR A 190 0.78 2.36 -10.93
CA THR A 190 1.87 1.50 -11.42
C THR A 190 1.61 0.00 -11.27
N SER A 191 0.71 -0.41 -10.36
CA SER A 191 0.36 -1.80 -10.12
C SER A 191 -0.99 -2.24 -10.71
N ILE A 192 -1.75 -1.35 -11.36
CA ILE A 192 -3.10 -1.63 -11.87
C ILE A 192 -3.22 -1.15 -13.31
N TYR A 193 -3.59 -2.06 -14.19
CA TYR A 193 -3.87 -1.79 -15.59
C TYR A 193 -5.36 -2.00 -15.82
N ILE A 194 -6.07 -0.98 -16.31
CA ILE A 194 -7.47 -1.09 -16.75
C ILE A 194 -7.55 -0.47 -18.13
N GLN A 195 -8.00 -1.25 -19.11
CA GLN A 195 -8.18 -0.83 -20.48
C GLN A 195 -9.60 -1.15 -20.92
N ASP A 196 -10.29 -0.17 -21.45
CA ASP A 196 -11.58 -0.34 -22.10
C ASP A 196 -11.46 -0.15 -23.61
N ARG A 197 -12.32 -0.86 -24.34
CA ARG A 197 -12.52 -0.66 -25.78
C ARG A 197 -13.96 -0.91 -26.15
N PHE A 198 -14.47 -0.15 -27.12
CA PHE A 198 -15.70 -0.50 -27.81
C PHE A 198 -15.44 -1.63 -28.79
N LEU A 199 -16.33 -2.62 -28.82
CA LEU A 199 -16.25 -3.73 -29.77
C LEU A 199 -16.77 -3.28 -31.15
N PRO A 200 -16.24 -3.83 -32.26
CA PRO A 200 -16.65 -3.45 -33.62
C PRO A 200 -18.15 -3.63 -33.90
N THR A 201 -18.78 -4.57 -33.18
CA THR A 201 -20.21 -4.92 -33.24
C THR A 201 -21.11 -3.96 -32.45
N THR A 202 -20.56 -2.88 -31.89
CA THR A 202 -21.29 -1.86 -31.14
C THR A 202 -22.27 -1.10 -32.04
N ASN A 203 -23.53 -1.01 -31.60
CA ASN A 203 -24.53 -0.08 -32.14
C ASN A 203 -24.90 0.95 -31.06
N ASN A 204 -25.35 2.14 -31.45
CA ASN A 204 -25.82 3.21 -30.57
C ASN A 204 -26.90 2.74 -29.57
N THR A 205 -27.70 1.74 -29.94
CA THR A 205 -28.77 1.19 -29.08
C THR A 205 -28.30 0.05 -28.17
N HIS A 206 -27.23 -0.65 -28.56
CA HIS A 206 -26.66 -1.80 -27.87
C HIS A 206 -25.13 -1.66 -27.87
N PRO A 207 -24.59 -0.70 -27.10
CA PRO A 207 -23.16 -0.48 -27.04
C PRO A 207 -22.49 -1.72 -26.47
N GLN A 208 -21.48 -2.24 -27.19
CA GLN A 208 -20.69 -3.37 -26.73
C GLN A 208 -19.33 -2.92 -26.24
N VAL A 209 -19.04 -3.17 -24.97
CA VAL A 209 -17.82 -2.70 -24.32
C VAL A 209 -17.07 -3.90 -23.76
N GLU A 210 -15.77 -3.89 -23.96
CA GLU A 210 -14.84 -4.81 -23.35
C GLU A 210 -13.94 -4.05 -22.39
N ILE A 211 -13.81 -4.56 -21.17
CA ILE A 211 -12.92 -4.04 -20.14
C ILE A 211 -11.95 -5.15 -19.75
N LYS A 212 -10.67 -4.91 -19.98
CA LYS A 212 -9.57 -5.75 -19.50
C LYS A 212 -8.97 -5.10 -18.27
N TYR A 213 -8.64 -5.92 -17.29
CA TYR A 213 -7.95 -5.45 -16.11
C TYR A 213 -6.86 -6.43 -15.69
N ARG A 214 -5.80 -5.89 -15.09
CA ARG A 214 -4.72 -6.65 -14.49
C ARG A 214 -4.18 -5.90 -13.29
N TYR A 215 -3.94 -6.60 -12.19
CA TYR A 215 -3.17 -6.06 -11.08
C TYR A 215 -2.29 -7.11 -10.42
N SER A 216 -1.24 -6.65 -9.76
CA SER A 216 -0.33 -7.52 -9.01
C SER A 216 -0.10 -6.93 -7.62
N ILE A 217 -0.12 -7.79 -6.62
CA ILE A 217 0.10 -7.45 -5.21
C ILE A 217 1.20 -8.35 -4.70
N THR A 218 2.24 -7.77 -4.11
CA THR A 218 3.40 -8.51 -3.60
C THR A 218 3.33 -8.71 -2.09
N GLY A 219 4.19 -9.58 -1.54
CA GLY A 219 4.34 -9.78 -0.11
C GLY A 219 4.66 -8.46 0.61
N ARG A 220 5.36 -7.55 -0.05
CA ARG A 220 5.60 -6.19 0.45
C ARG A 220 4.30 -5.37 0.55
N ASP A 221 3.43 -5.46 -0.45
CA ASP A 221 2.14 -4.75 -0.45
C ASP A 221 1.20 -5.28 0.64
N PHE A 222 1.25 -6.59 0.89
CA PHE A 222 0.57 -7.24 2.01
C PHE A 222 1.19 -6.91 3.39
N GLY A 223 2.39 -6.32 3.43
CA GLY A 223 3.11 -6.02 4.66
C GLY A 223 3.82 -7.23 5.27
N LEU A 224 4.01 -8.33 4.54
CA LEU A 224 4.68 -9.52 5.05
C LEU A 224 6.14 -9.24 5.42
N GLN A 225 6.62 -9.84 6.51
CA GLN A 225 7.98 -9.63 7.01
C GLN A 225 8.99 -10.57 6.37
N ASN A 226 8.62 -11.85 6.25
CA ASN A 226 9.53 -12.94 5.86
C ASN A 226 9.28 -13.45 4.42
N HIS A 227 8.09 -13.24 3.88
CA HIS A 227 7.64 -13.86 2.61
C HIS A 227 7.43 -12.81 1.50
N LEU A 228 8.45 -11.99 1.23
CA LEU A 228 8.34 -10.85 0.30
C LEU A 228 8.12 -11.25 -1.15
N SER A 229 8.58 -12.44 -1.54
CA SER A 229 8.41 -13.01 -2.88
C SER A 229 7.02 -13.60 -3.13
N LEU A 230 6.12 -13.58 -2.13
CA LEU A 230 4.72 -13.91 -2.34
C LEU A 230 4.14 -12.88 -3.32
N SER A 231 3.39 -13.34 -4.32
CA SER A 231 2.73 -12.47 -5.27
C SER A 231 1.35 -13.01 -5.59
N PHE A 232 0.39 -12.11 -5.68
CA PHE A 232 -0.97 -12.40 -6.08
C PHE A 232 -1.27 -11.58 -7.34
N GLN A 233 -1.41 -12.28 -8.44
CA GLN A 233 -1.62 -11.69 -9.76
C GLN A 233 -3.04 -11.98 -10.21
N VAL A 234 -3.75 -10.94 -10.60
CA VAL A 234 -5.11 -11.02 -11.12
C VAL A 234 -5.11 -10.46 -12.52
N SER A 235 -5.70 -11.19 -13.45
CA SER A 235 -5.99 -10.70 -14.79
C SER A 235 -7.39 -11.13 -15.16
N GLY A 236 -8.22 -10.21 -15.61
CA GLY A 236 -9.57 -10.53 -16.02
C GLY A 236 -10.03 -9.68 -17.18
N GLN A 237 -11.16 -10.08 -17.73
CA GLN A 237 -11.83 -9.39 -18.81
C GLN A 237 -13.33 -9.54 -18.64
N CYS A 238 -14.05 -8.46 -18.88
CA CYS A 238 -15.50 -8.44 -18.93
C CYS A 238 -15.96 -7.87 -20.28
N THR A 239 -16.94 -8.52 -20.89
CA THR A 239 -17.57 -8.07 -22.13
C THR A 239 -19.07 -7.97 -21.93
N THR A 240 -19.69 -6.90 -22.41
CA THR A 240 -21.15 -6.80 -22.48
C THR A 240 -21.74 -7.87 -23.38
N GLU A 241 -22.79 -8.53 -22.91
CA GLU A 241 -23.48 -9.60 -23.62
C GLU A 241 -24.97 -9.28 -23.68
N TYR A 242 -25.52 -9.27 -24.89
CA TYR A 242 -26.94 -9.00 -25.14
C TYR A 242 -27.69 -10.25 -25.61
N SER A 243 -26.98 -11.28 -26.12
CA SER A 243 -27.59 -12.51 -26.63
C SER A 243 -28.20 -13.39 -25.54
N TRP A 244 -27.85 -13.16 -24.26
CA TRP A 244 -28.44 -13.86 -23.12
C TRP A 244 -29.87 -13.40 -22.82
N LEU A 245 -30.27 -12.21 -23.30
CA LEU A 245 -31.60 -11.68 -23.13
C LEU A 245 -32.61 -12.44 -23.99
N ARG A 246 -33.66 -12.97 -23.37
CA ARG A 246 -34.83 -13.55 -24.02
C ARG A 246 -36.10 -13.05 -23.35
N SER A 247 -37.23 -13.16 -24.05
CA SER A 247 -38.54 -12.93 -23.42
C SER A 247 -38.72 -13.89 -22.26
N GLY A 248 -39.04 -13.35 -21.08
CA GLY A 248 -39.25 -14.16 -19.89
C GLY A 248 -40.57 -14.95 -19.96
N PRO A 249 -40.78 -15.86 -18.99
CA PRO A 249 -42.00 -16.66 -18.91
C PRO A 249 -43.24 -15.81 -18.62
N LEU A 250 -43.05 -14.62 -18.02
CA LEU A 250 -44.10 -13.63 -17.78
C LEU A 250 -43.92 -12.46 -18.73
N ILE A 251 -45.04 -11.95 -19.26
CA ILE A 251 -45.07 -10.81 -20.20
C ILE A 251 -44.39 -9.55 -19.61
N THR A 252 -44.36 -9.44 -18.28
CA THR A 252 -43.82 -8.32 -17.52
C THR A 252 -42.35 -8.46 -17.14
N LEU A 253 -41.70 -9.58 -17.47
CA LEU A 253 -40.30 -9.85 -17.11
C LEU A 253 -39.49 -10.25 -18.34
N ASP A 254 -38.29 -9.70 -18.41
CA ASP A 254 -37.22 -10.15 -19.28
C ASP A 254 -36.39 -11.20 -18.53
N ALA A 255 -35.91 -12.23 -19.24
CA ALA A 255 -35.09 -13.30 -18.68
C ALA A 255 -33.70 -13.30 -19.32
N TYR A 256 -32.67 -13.40 -18.50
CA TYR A 256 -31.28 -13.54 -18.92
C TYR A 256 -30.82 -14.97 -18.68
N TYR A 257 -30.55 -15.71 -19.75
CA TYR A 257 -30.09 -17.11 -19.74
C TYR A 257 -28.60 -17.16 -19.98
N MET A 258 -27.80 -17.17 -18.91
CA MET A 258 -26.35 -17.08 -19.03
C MET A 258 -25.76 -18.33 -19.64
N TRP A 259 -24.80 -18.14 -20.56
CA TRP A 259 -24.17 -19.22 -21.31
C TRP A 259 -25.19 -20.17 -21.97
N ASN A 260 -26.38 -19.64 -22.31
CA ASN A 260 -27.48 -20.41 -22.89
C ASN A 260 -27.99 -21.57 -22.01
N LYS A 261 -27.72 -21.53 -20.69
CA LYS A 261 -28.29 -22.49 -19.74
C LYS A 261 -29.65 -21.99 -19.24
N THR A 262 -30.61 -22.90 -19.12
CA THR A 262 -32.01 -22.59 -18.75
C THR A 262 -32.37 -22.95 -17.32
N ASP A 263 -31.42 -23.48 -16.55
CA ASP A 263 -31.63 -23.80 -15.14
C ASP A 263 -31.70 -22.52 -14.28
N THR A 264 -32.28 -22.66 -13.09
CA THR A 264 -32.52 -21.54 -12.18
C THR A 264 -31.24 -20.91 -11.64
N ALA A 265 -30.12 -21.64 -11.59
CA ALA A 265 -28.87 -21.08 -11.09
C ALA A 265 -28.24 -20.09 -12.09
N HIS A 266 -28.52 -20.27 -13.38
CA HIS A 266 -27.99 -19.43 -14.47
C HIS A 266 -29.02 -18.47 -15.10
N THR A 267 -30.21 -18.40 -14.53
CA THR A 267 -31.28 -17.54 -15.01
C THR A 267 -31.51 -16.38 -14.05
N ALA A 268 -31.66 -15.16 -14.60
CA ALA A 268 -32.11 -14.02 -13.82
C ALA A 268 -33.20 -13.24 -14.53
N PHE A 269 -34.01 -12.53 -13.74
CA PHE A 269 -35.17 -11.80 -14.22
C PHE A 269 -35.01 -10.29 -13.96
N ALA A 270 -35.41 -9.50 -14.96
CA ALA A 270 -35.51 -8.05 -14.83
C ALA A 270 -36.87 -7.56 -15.36
N PRO A 271 -37.33 -6.37 -14.97
CA PRO A 271 -38.53 -5.76 -15.52
C PRO A 271 -38.47 -5.62 -17.05
N SER A 272 -39.52 -6.06 -17.75
CA SER A 272 -39.67 -5.86 -19.19
C SER A 272 -40.22 -4.47 -19.51
N SER A 273 -40.26 -4.10 -20.80
CA SER A 273 -40.85 -2.84 -21.26
C SER A 273 -42.33 -2.67 -20.87
N LYS A 274 -43.04 -3.78 -20.68
CA LYS A 274 -44.46 -3.82 -20.27
C LYS A 274 -44.67 -3.72 -18.76
N TYR A 275 -43.59 -3.72 -17.96
CA TYR A 275 -43.67 -3.51 -16.52
C TYR A 275 -44.00 -2.03 -16.24
N THR A 276 -45.06 -1.77 -15.48
CA THR A 276 -45.59 -0.41 -15.23
C THR A 276 -45.22 0.16 -13.86
N GLN A 277 -44.67 -0.66 -12.97
CA GLN A 277 -44.24 -0.27 -11.63
C GLN A 277 -42.74 0.07 -11.61
N PRO A 278 -42.26 0.85 -10.63
CA PRO A 278 -40.83 1.07 -10.44
C PRO A 278 -40.12 -0.26 -10.14
N GLY A 279 -39.03 -0.52 -10.87
CA GLY A 279 -38.11 -1.61 -10.58
C GLY A 279 -37.30 -1.35 -9.31
N LEU A 280 -36.63 -2.39 -8.83
CA LEU A 280 -35.63 -2.29 -7.76
C LEU A 280 -34.25 -2.45 -8.35
N LEU A 281 -33.36 -1.50 -8.07
CA LEU A 281 -31.96 -1.62 -8.41
C LEU A 281 -31.40 -2.86 -7.71
N GLY A 282 -30.73 -3.70 -8.48
CA GLY A 282 -30.04 -4.86 -7.97
C GLY A 282 -28.78 -5.10 -8.76
N ILE A 283 -27.85 -5.83 -8.14
CA ILE A 283 -26.73 -6.39 -8.85
C ILE A 283 -26.52 -7.81 -8.35
N GLN A 284 -26.33 -8.72 -9.28
CA GLN A 284 -26.13 -10.14 -9.01
C GLN A 284 -24.94 -10.65 -9.79
N THR A 285 -24.26 -11.63 -9.19
CA THR A 285 -23.24 -12.42 -9.87
C THR A 285 -23.70 -13.84 -9.99
N VAL A 286 -23.45 -14.45 -11.13
CA VAL A 286 -23.68 -15.87 -11.38
C VAL A 286 -22.37 -16.48 -11.85
N ARG A 287 -22.00 -17.64 -11.32
CA ARG A 287 -20.79 -18.36 -11.74
C ARG A 287 -21.15 -19.37 -12.83
N TYR A 288 -20.19 -19.67 -13.71
CA TYR A 288 -20.39 -20.67 -14.77
C TYR A 288 -20.45 -22.10 -14.22
N GLU A 289 -19.58 -22.40 -13.25
CA GLU A 289 -19.60 -23.65 -12.48
C GLU A 289 -20.67 -23.52 -11.38
N SER A 290 -21.68 -24.38 -11.46
CA SER A 290 -22.88 -24.28 -10.60
C SER A 290 -22.94 -25.34 -9.51
N THR A 291 -22.19 -26.42 -9.63
CA THR A 291 -22.16 -27.50 -8.63
C THR A 291 -20.84 -27.45 -7.84
N PRO A 292 -20.87 -27.64 -6.50
CA PRO A 292 -19.66 -27.72 -5.68
C PRO A 292 -18.69 -28.83 -6.11
N GLU A 293 -19.20 -29.86 -6.81
CA GLU A 293 -18.42 -31.00 -7.32
C GLU A 293 -17.60 -30.65 -8.57
N GLU A 294 -18.05 -29.65 -9.35
CA GLU A 294 -17.34 -29.13 -10.51
C GLU A 294 -16.37 -27.98 -10.13
N TYR A 295 -16.41 -27.56 -8.85
CA TYR A 295 -15.49 -26.54 -8.32
C TYR A 295 -14.10 -27.16 -8.15
N ASP A 296 -13.32 -27.11 -9.22
CA ASP A 296 -11.89 -27.33 -9.10
C ASP A 296 -11.28 -26.11 -8.39
N VAL A 297 -11.05 -26.25 -7.08
CA VAL A 297 -10.30 -25.29 -6.26
C VAL A 297 -8.92 -24.99 -6.89
N GLU A 298 -8.44 -25.84 -7.81
CA GLU A 298 -7.18 -25.68 -8.53
C GLU A 298 -7.27 -24.81 -9.77
N SER A 299 -8.46 -24.59 -10.35
CA SER A 299 -8.58 -23.75 -11.54
C SER A 299 -8.25 -22.31 -11.18
N SER A 300 -7.16 -21.79 -11.72
CA SER A 300 -6.84 -20.38 -11.60
C SER A 300 -7.81 -19.51 -12.41
N ASN A 301 -8.52 -20.07 -13.39
CA ASN A 301 -9.38 -19.34 -14.31
C ASN A 301 -10.86 -19.57 -13.97
N HIS A 302 -11.56 -18.50 -13.64
CA HIS A 302 -12.97 -18.53 -13.27
C HIS A 302 -13.79 -17.72 -14.25
N THR A 303 -14.92 -18.29 -14.69
CA THR A 303 -15.88 -17.61 -15.55
C THR A 303 -17.15 -17.28 -14.77
N PHE A 304 -17.63 -16.05 -14.90
CA PHE A 304 -18.80 -15.55 -14.17
C PHE A 304 -19.50 -14.44 -14.94
N GLY A 305 -20.77 -14.20 -14.62
CA GLY A 305 -21.61 -13.18 -15.23
C GLY A 305 -22.05 -12.15 -14.20
N PHE A 306 -22.11 -10.88 -14.62
CA PHE A 306 -22.75 -9.81 -13.84
C PHE A 306 -24.08 -9.42 -14.45
N ILE A 307 -25.09 -9.28 -13.59
CA ILE A 307 -26.38 -8.73 -13.96
C ILE A 307 -26.61 -7.50 -13.11
N VAL A 308 -26.71 -6.36 -13.77
CA VAL A 308 -27.23 -5.15 -13.15
C VAL A 308 -28.72 -5.09 -13.44
N ARG A 309 -29.54 -5.36 -12.43
CA ARG A 309 -30.99 -5.23 -12.49
C ARG A 309 -31.35 -3.74 -12.35
N SER A 310 -31.03 -2.96 -13.37
CA SER A 310 -31.37 -1.54 -13.44
C SER A 310 -32.67 -1.28 -14.21
N ALA A 311 -33.11 -2.22 -15.07
CA ALA A 311 -34.31 -2.05 -15.89
C ALA A 311 -35.56 -1.71 -15.04
N GLY A 312 -36.31 -0.69 -15.50
CA GLY A 312 -37.54 -0.22 -14.84
C GLY A 312 -37.33 0.64 -13.60
N VAL A 313 -36.08 0.83 -13.12
CA VAL A 313 -35.77 1.70 -11.97
C VAL A 313 -35.98 3.17 -12.35
N GLY A 314 -36.59 3.96 -11.47
CA GLY A 314 -36.82 5.39 -11.70
C GLY A 314 -35.52 6.18 -11.66
N SER A 315 -35.38 7.19 -12.52
CA SER A 315 -34.22 8.09 -12.56
C SER A 315 -34.64 9.56 -12.59
N TYR A 316 -33.93 10.39 -11.85
CA TYR A 316 -34.11 11.85 -11.87
C TYR A 316 -33.43 12.52 -13.06
N THR A 317 -32.41 11.87 -13.64
CA THR A 317 -31.61 12.39 -14.74
C THR A 317 -31.63 11.43 -15.94
N PRO A 318 -31.55 11.95 -17.17
CA PRO A 318 -31.41 11.10 -18.35
C PRO A 318 -29.98 10.57 -18.47
N SER A 319 -29.82 9.37 -19.03
CA SER A 319 -28.52 8.77 -19.33
C SER A 319 -28.55 7.96 -20.62
N THR A 320 -27.41 7.92 -21.30
CA THR A 320 -27.19 7.11 -22.52
C THR A 320 -26.24 5.94 -22.28
N ASP A 321 -25.87 5.68 -21.02
CA ASP A 321 -24.96 4.59 -20.66
C ASP A 321 -25.57 3.20 -20.91
N ALA A 322 -24.74 2.20 -21.20
CA ALA A 322 -25.20 0.85 -21.50
C ALA A 322 -26.11 0.26 -20.42
N TRP A 323 -25.75 0.40 -19.13
CA TRP A 323 -26.50 -0.11 -17.99
C TRP A 323 -27.61 0.83 -17.53
N TYR A 324 -27.43 2.13 -17.72
CA TYR A 324 -28.33 3.15 -17.16
C TYR A 324 -29.14 3.91 -18.21
N TYR A 325 -29.17 3.42 -19.46
CA TYR A 325 -29.91 4.06 -20.54
C TYR A 325 -31.37 4.30 -20.16
N THR A 326 -31.80 5.56 -20.21
CA THR A 326 -33.13 5.96 -19.74
C THR A 326 -34.13 6.19 -20.85
N GLU A 327 -35.40 6.02 -20.55
CA GLU A 327 -36.56 6.42 -21.36
C GLU A 327 -37.60 7.15 -20.48
N PRO A 328 -38.49 7.96 -21.06
CA PRO A 328 -39.57 8.59 -20.31
C PRO A 328 -40.46 7.56 -19.60
N VAL A 329 -40.92 7.90 -18.40
CA VAL A 329 -41.89 7.08 -17.67
C VAL A 329 -43.18 6.92 -18.50
N PRO A 330 -43.77 5.71 -18.62
CA PRO A 330 -44.97 5.50 -19.42
C PRO A 330 -46.13 6.38 -18.95
N PRO A 331 -46.88 7.02 -19.87
CA PRO A 331 -47.98 7.93 -19.51
C PRO A 331 -49.13 7.22 -18.78
N ASN A 332 -49.25 5.90 -18.93
CA ASN A 332 -50.27 5.07 -18.28
C ASN A 332 -49.87 4.60 -16.87
N SER A 333 -48.74 5.07 -16.34
CA SER A 333 -48.29 4.70 -15.00
C SER A 333 -48.76 5.71 -13.95
N THR A 334 -49.01 5.23 -12.73
CA THR A 334 -49.47 6.06 -11.61
C THR A 334 -48.34 7.00 -11.16
N PRO A 335 -48.48 8.34 -11.32
CA PRO A 335 -47.41 9.30 -11.02
C PRO A 335 -46.88 9.21 -9.59
N GLU A 336 -47.72 8.83 -8.64
CA GLU A 336 -47.38 8.71 -7.22
C GLU A 336 -46.30 7.65 -6.96
N LEU A 337 -46.25 6.59 -7.78
CA LEU A 337 -45.25 5.52 -7.62
C LEU A 337 -43.85 5.96 -8.03
N TRP A 338 -43.73 6.98 -8.88
CA TRP A 338 -42.44 7.41 -9.43
C TRP A 338 -41.80 8.55 -8.64
N LEU A 339 -42.46 9.07 -7.59
CA LEU A 339 -41.93 10.10 -6.69
C LEU A 339 -41.24 11.29 -7.43
N GLY A 340 -41.81 11.70 -8.57
CA GLY A 340 -41.28 12.80 -9.38
C GLY A 340 -40.14 12.45 -10.34
N ALA A 341 -39.72 11.18 -10.43
CA ALA A 341 -38.82 10.71 -11.47
C ALA A 341 -39.50 10.83 -12.85
N SER A 342 -38.91 11.61 -13.75
CA SER A 342 -39.42 11.81 -15.11
C SER A 342 -38.95 10.72 -16.09
N GLN A 343 -37.92 9.97 -15.70
CA GLN A 343 -37.28 8.94 -16.50
C GLN A 343 -37.29 7.60 -15.75
N ARG A 344 -37.19 6.51 -16.51
CA ARG A 344 -36.87 5.17 -15.99
C ARG A 344 -35.78 4.54 -16.84
N VAL A 345 -35.04 3.60 -16.28
CA VAL A 345 -34.06 2.83 -17.07
C VAL A 345 -34.82 1.89 -18.02
N LYS A 346 -34.47 1.96 -19.30
CA LYS A 346 -35.05 1.15 -20.37
C LYS A 346 -34.78 -0.34 -20.15
N SER A 347 -35.71 -1.20 -20.53
CA SER A 347 -35.52 -2.65 -20.46
C SER A 347 -34.41 -3.15 -21.42
N GLY A 348 -34.04 -4.43 -21.29
CA GLY A 348 -33.00 -5.05 -22.12
C GLY A 348 -31.62 -4.43 -21.97
N ARG A 349 -31.22 -4.04 -20.75
CA ARG A 349 -29.84 -3.60 -20.46
C ARG A 349 -28.88 -4.80 -20.57
N PRO A 350 -27.61 -4.62 -20.99
CA PRO A 350 -26.68 -5.73 -21.14
C PRO A 350 -26.28 -6.31 -19.79
N VAL A 351 -26.01 -7.61 -19.80
CA VAL A 351 -25.26 -8.31 -18.76
C VAL A 351 -23.78 -8.31 -19.13
N LEU A 352 -22.90 -8.68 -18.20
CA LEU A 352 -21.49 -8.91 -18.53
C LEU A 352 -21.18 -10.38 -18.48
N SER A 353 -20.43 -10.85 -19.47
CA SER A 353 -19.69 -12.11 -19.42
C SER A 353 -18.25 -11.80 -19.03
N CYS A 354 -17.78 -12.36 -17.92
CA CYS A 354 -16.47 -12.11 -17.38
C CYS A 354 -15.69 -13.40 -17.17
N TRP A 355 -14.37 -13.28 -17.27
CA TRP A 355 -13.45 -14.27 -16.72
C TRP A 355 -12.36 -13.58 -15.91
N GLU A 356 -11.85 -14.27 -14.90
CA GLU A 356 -10.76 -13.80 -14.03
C GLU A 356 -9.81 -14.95 -13.76
N ASN A 357 -8.52 -14.72 -14.06
CA ASN A 357 -7.42 -15.61 -13.75
C ASN A 357 -6.68 -15.11 -12.51
N LEU A 358 -6.56 -15.98 -11.50
CA LEU A 358 -6.02 -15.72 -10.17
C LEU A 358 -4.78 -16.58 -9.93
N ASN A 359 -3.61 -15.96 -9.93
CA ASN A 359 -2.35 -16.65 -9.70
C ASN A 359 -1.71 -16.20 -8.38
N LEU A 360 -1.79 -17.05 -7.37
CA LEU A 360 -1.00 -16.91 -6.14
C LEU A 360 0.31 -17.67 -6.31
N CYS A 361 1.44 -16.97 -6.22
CA CYS A 361 2.77 -17.54 -6.44
C CYS A 361 3.75 -17.17 -5.32
N TYR A 362 4.65 -18.08 -4.97
CA TYR A 362 5.75 -17.86 -4.03
C TYR A 362 7.00 -18.59 -4.54
N ASN A 363 8.13 -17.87 -4.67
CA ASN A 363 9.39 -18.41 -5.18
C ASN A 363 9.26 -19.22 -6.49
N GLY A 364 8.42 -18.74 -7.42
CA GLY A 364 8.18 -19.38 -8.72
C GLY A 364 7.18 -20.55 -8.71
N VAL A 365 6.73 -21.02 -7.54
CA VAL A 365 5.65 -22.01 -7.41
C VAL A 365 4.32 -21.26 -7.36
N CYS A 366 3.38 -21.62 -8.24
CA CYS A 366 2.05 -21.02 -8.30
C CYS A 366 0.95 -22.02 -7.97
N GLY A 367 -0.21 -21.49 -7.55
CA GLY A 367 -1.41 -22.25 -7.23
C GLY A 367 -1.57 -22.46 -5.72
N PHE A 368 -2.77 -22.23 -5.21
CA PHE A 368 -3.03 -22.25 -3.76
C PHE A 368 -2.71 -23.63 -3.13
N LYS A 369 -3.14 -24.73 -3.75
CA LYS A 369 -2.88 -26.10 -3.27
C LYS A 369 -1.39 -26.45 -3.23
N ASN A 370 -0.64 -26.03 -4.25
CA ASN A 370 0.80 -26.23 -4.30
C ASN A 370 1.50 -25.46 -3.17
N LEU A 371 1.00 -24.28 -2.85
CA LEU A 371 1.53 -23.45 -1.77
C LEU A 371 1.14 -23.98 -0.39
N THR A 372 -0.07 -24.50 -0.19
CA THR A 372 -0.47 -25.12 1.09
C THR A 372 0.32 -26.39 1.39
N ASN A 373 0.81 -27.09 0.36
CA ASN A 373 1.65 -28.28 0.52
C ASN A 373 3.14 -27.94 0.65
N SER A 374 3.52 -26.68 0.44
CA SER A 374 4.92 -26.24 0.50
C SER A 374 5.38 -26.08 1.94
N LYS A 375 6.53 -26.68 2.29
CA LYS A 375 7.16 -26.48 3.61
C LYS A 375 7.69 -25.06 3.81
N ASN A 376 7.85 -24.29 2.74
CA ASN A 376 8.51 -22.98 2.76
C ASN A 376 7.54 -21.82 3.02
N LEU A 377 6.23 -22.08 3.08
CA LEU A 377 5.22 -21.06 3.33
C LEU A 377 4.23 -21.55 4.41
N PRO A 378 4.24 -20.95 5.61
CA PRO A 378 3.35 -21.37 6.68
C PRO A 378 1.87 -21.17 6.33
N ASN A 379 1.01 -22.12 6.73
CA ASN A 379 -0.44 -22.04 6.50
C ASN A 379 -1.08 -20.77 7.07
N GLY A 380 -0.58 -20.27 8.21
CA GLY A 380 -1.06 -19.00 8.79
C GLY A 380 -0.83 -17.80 7.86
N THR A 381 0.20 -17.84 7.01
CA THR A 381 0.44 -16.79 6.00
C THR A 381 -0.56 -16.88 4.86
N LEU A 382 -0.98 -18.09 4.45
CA LEU A 382 -1.87 -18.32 3.31
C LEU A 382 -3.35 -18.10 3.63
N LEU A 383 -3.75 -18.35 4.87
CA LEU A 383 -5.15 -18.32 5.29
C LEU A 383 -5.89 -17.00 4.98
N PRO A 384 -5.30 -15.80 5.17
CA PRO A 384 -5.89 -14.53 4.74
C PRO A 384 -6.25 -14.43 3.25
N LEU A 385 -5.60 -15.24 2.41
CA LEU A 385 -5.74 -15.24 0.96
C LEU A 385 -6.60 -16.39 0.46
N ALA A 386 -6.97 -17.33 1.34
CA ALA A 386 -7.78 -18.49 0.98
C ALA A 386 -9.16 -18.09 0.42
N ASP A 387 -9.76 -17.03 0.99
CA ASP A 387 -11.04 -16.51 0.51
C ASP A 387 -10.91 -15.72 -0.81
N LYS A 388 -9.68 -15.41 -1.24
CA LYS A 388 -9.37 -14.64 -2.47
C LYS A 388 -9.10 -15.53 -3.68
N ILE A 389 -9.20 -16.86 -3.56
CA ILE A 389 -9.11 -17.82 -4.67
C ILE A 389 -10.43 -17.87 -5.47
N SER A 390 -11.30 -16.87 -5.31
CA SER A 390 -12.54 -16.73 -6.06
C SER A 390 -12.65 -15.30 -6.55
N PRO A 391 -13.30 -15.04 -7.70
CA PRO A 391 -13.23 -13.73 -8.32
C PRO A 391 -13.57 -12.58 -7.38
N VAL A 392 -12.59 -11.71 -7.12
CA VAL A 392 -12.69 -10.74 -6.02
C VAL A 392 -13.76 -9.69 -6.35
N VAL A 393 -13.84 -9.29 -7.62
CA VAL A 393 -14.87 -8.38 -8.14
C VAL A 393 -16.27 -8.95 -7.90
N SER A 394 -16.47 -10.25 -8.16
CA SER A 394 -17.76 -10.91 -7.90
C SER A 394 -18.13 -10.89 -6.41
N ARG A 395 -17.15 -11.14 -5.53
CA ARG A 395 -17.39 -11.10 -4.08
C ARG A 395 -17.76 -9.70 -3.59
N ILE A 396 -17.15 -8.65 -4.14
CA ILE A 396 -17.52 -7.27 -3.80
C ILE A 396 -18.99 -7.02 -4.09
N VAL A 397 -19.45 -7.43 -5.27
CA VAL A 397 -20.85 -7.27 -5.67
C VAL A 397 -21.79 -8.03 -4.73
N LEU A 398 -21.47 -9.28 -4.40
CA LEU A 398 -22.28 -10.08 -3.47
C LEU A 398 -22.38 -9.46 -2.07
N GLN A 399 -21.30 -8.84 -1.59
CA GLN A 399 -21.20 -8.34 -0.21
C GLN A 399 -21.70 -6.91 -0.05
N ALA A 400 -21.41 -6.05 -1.03
CA ALA A 400 -21.84 -4.66 -1.03
C ALA A 400 -23.24 -4.47 -1.63
N GLY A 401 -23.70 -5.39 -2.47
CA GLY A 401 -25.00 -5.30 -3.15
C GLY A 401 -25.11 -4.01 -3.98
N VAL A 402 -26.23 -3.32 -3.86
CA VAL A 402 -26.51 -2.08 -4.62
C VAL A 402 -25.51 -0.95 -4.37
N SER A 403 -24.86 -0.92 -3.20
CA SER A 403 -23.84 0.09 -2.86
C SER A 403 -22.57 -0.03 -3.73
N SER A 404 -22.41 -1.15 -4.43
CA SER A 404 -21.35 -1.36 -5.40
C SER A 404 -21.53 -0.52 -6.68
N LEU A 405 -22.74 -0.02 -6.94
CA LEU A 405 -23.08 0.84 -8.07
C LEU A 405 -23.08 2.31 -7.64
N ARG A 406 -22.46 3.18 -8.44
CA ARG A 406 -22.33 4.62 -8.13
C ARG A 406 -23.64 5.39 -8.27
N VAL A 407 -24.51 4.95 -9.17
CA VAL A 407 -25.82 5.59 -9.42
C VAL A 407 -26.78 5.47 -8.24
N TYR A 408 -26.48 4.61 -7.26
CA TYR A 408 -27.31 4.42 -6.08
C TYR A 408 -27.28 5.68 -5.19
N SER A 409 -28.40 6.38 -5.12
CA SER A 409 -28.55 7.65 -4.39
C SER A 409 -29.04 7.49 -2.95
N GLY A 410 -29.02 6.26 -2.40
CA GLY A 410 -29.48 6.00 -1.02
C GLY A 410 -31.01 5.92 -0.86
N SER A 411 -31.77 5.82 -1.95
CA SER A 411 -33.22 5.64 -1.87
C SER A 411 -33.58 4.35 -1.09
N ASN A 412 -34.58 4.44 -0.20
CA ASN A 412 -35.09 3.27 0.51
C ASN A 412 -35.45 2.20 -0.53
N SER A 413 -34.79 1.04 -0.46
CA SER A 413 -34.92 -0.12 -1.38
C SER A 413 -34.31 -0.01 -2.79
N GLY A 414 -33.65 1.10 -3.18
CA GLY A 414 -33.03 1.22 -4.50
C GLY A 414 -34.03 1.40 -5.65
N GLN A 415 -35.22 1.93 -5.37
CA GLN A 415 -36.26 2.23 -6.37
C GLN A 415 -35.90 3.41 -7.29
N PHE A 416 -35.00 4.29 -6.83
CA PHE A 416 -34.61 5.50 -7.52
C PHE A 416 -33.10 5.65 -7.58
N ILE A 417 -32.61 6.13 -8.73
CA ILE A 417 -31.19 6.38 -9.00
C ILE A 417 -30.97 7.75 -9.64
N ASP A 418 -29.72 8.17 -9.69
CA ASP A 418 -29.26 9.24 -10.57
C ASP A 418 -28.47 8.61 -11.72
N ALA A 419 -29.16 8.23 -12.80
CA ALA A 419 -28.55 7.52 -13.93
C ALA A 419 -27.44 8.32 -14.64
N GLY A 420 -27.52 9.66 -14.60
CA GLY A 420 -26.54 10.57 -15.18
C GLY A 420 -25.25 10.71 -14.35
N SER A 421 -25.28 10.37 -13.06
CA SER A 421 -24.12 10.45 -12.16
C SER A 421 -23.09 9.32 -12.33
N GLY A 422 -23.45 8.25 -13.05
CA GLY A 422 -22.65 7.04 -13.17
C GLY A 422 -22.64 6.47 -14.59
N SER A 423 -21.71 5.56 -14.83
CA SER A 423 -21.59 4.81 -16.08
C SER A 423 -21.11 3.40 -15.78
N MET A 424 -21.46 2.44 -16.64
CA MET A 424 -20.99 1.07 -16.54
C MET A 424 -19.46 1.00 -16.45
N LYS A 425 -18.77 1.81 -17.26
CA LYS A 425 -17.30 1.89 -17.24
C LYS A 425 -16.78 2.36 -15.88
N ALA A 426 -17.33 3.44 -15.34
CA ALA A 426 -16.89 3.99 -14.06
C ALA A 426 -17.16 3.02 -12.89
N ASP A 427 -18.30 2.34 -12.91
CA ASP A 427 -18.63 1.32 -11.91
C ASP A 427 -17.67 0.13 -11.98
N LEU A 428 -17.39 -0.39 -13.17
CA LEU A 428 -16.44 -1.50 -13.31
C LEU A 428 -15.02 -1.11 -12.93
N GLN A 429 -14.56 0.09 -13.29
CA GLN A 429 -13.27 0.61 -12.84
C GLN A 429 -13.21 0.71 -11.31
N ARG A 430 -14.27 1.23 -10.68
CA ARG A 430 -14.40 1.31 -9.21
C ARG A 430 -14.38 -0.08 -8.57
N LEU A 431 -15.06 -1.07 -9.14
CA LEU A 431 -15.07 -2.44 -8.62
C LEU A 431 -13.70 -3.12 -8.73
N VAL A 432 -12.99 -2.95 -9.85
CA VAL A 432 -11.62 -3.47 -10.02
C VAL A 432 -10.65 -2.81 -9.04
N LEU A 433 -10.76 -1.49 -8.85
CA LEU A 433 -9.96 -0.76 -7.86
C LEU A 433 -10.27 -1.23 -6.43
N ALA A 434 -11.55 -1.40 -6.10
CA ALA A 434 -11.97 -1.95 -4.83
C ALA A 434 -11.45 -3.38 -4.65
N ALA A 435 -11.39 -4.21 -5.70
CA ALA A 435 -10.82 -5.56 -5.65
C ALA A 435 -9.33 -5.54 -5.36
N TYR A 436 -8.58 -4.67 -6.01
CA TYR A 436 -7.17 -4.45 -5.70
C TYR A 436 -6.97 -4.02 -4.24
N LEU A 437 -7.70 -3.00 -3.78
CA LEU A 437 -7.57 -2.47 -2.42
C LEU A 437 -7.98 -3.49 -1.36
N LEU A 438 -9.10 -4.18 -1.58
CA LEU A 438 -9.57 -5.23 -0.68
C LEU A 438 -8.55 -6.36 -0.56
N THR A 439 -7.98 -6.78 -1.69
CA THR A 439 -6.96 -7.83 -1.71
C THR A 439 -5.72 -7.37 -0.96
N LYS A 440 -5.21 -6.17 -1.28
CA LYS A 440 -4.03 -5.58 -0.64
C LYS A 440 -4.17 -5.48 0.88
N GLU A 441 -5.35 -5.08 1.35
CA GLU A 441 -5.63 -4.89 2.77
C GLU A 441 -6.12 -6.18 3.46
N SER A 442 -6.02 -7.36 2.83
CA SER A 442 -6.55 -8.62 3.40
C SER A 442 -6.00 -8.92 4.79
N TYR A 443 -4.67 -8.80 4.98
CA TYR A 443 -4.03 -9.02 6.28
C TYR A 443 -4.42 -7.95 7.31
N ARG A 444 -4.53 -6.69 6.88
CA ARG A 444 -4.95 -5.60 7.75
C ARG A 444 -6.40 -5.78 8.23
N ASN A 445 -7.30 -6.19 7.33
CA ASN A 445 -8.71 -6.35 7.64
C ASN A 445 -8.90 -7.40 8.76
N ILE A 446 -8.12 -8.47 8.76
CA ILE A 446 -8.15 -9.50 9.82
C ILE A 446 -7.81 -8.95 11.20
N ALA A 447 -6.84 -8.03 11.28
CA ALA A 447 -6.43 -7.42 12.53
C ALA A 447 -7.38 -6.31 13.01
N LEU A 448 -8.23 -5.79 12.12
CA LEU A 448 -9.23 -4.77 12.42
C LEU A 448 -10.62 -5.35 12.70
N ASN A 449 -10.79 -6.67 12.57
CA ASN A 449 -12.06 -7.30 12.81
C ASN A 449 -12.26 -7.52 14.32
N ASP A 450 -13.46 -7.23 14.79
CA ASP A 450 -13.83 -7.55 16.17
C ASP A 450 -13.90 -9.07 16.35
N ARG A 451 -13.33 -9.55 17.46
CA ARG A 451 -13.42 -10.96 17.85
C ARG A 451 -14.86 -11.26 18.21
N LEU A 452 -15.51 -12.10 17.41
CA LEU A 452 -16.80 -12.68 17.76
C LEU A 452 -16.58 -13.91 18.65
N ASP A 453 -17.60 -14.30 19.42
CA ASP A 453 -17.60 -15.51 20.26
C ASP A 453 -17.70 -16.80 19.41
N LYS A 454 -16.76 -16.96 18.48
CA LYS A 454 -16.65 -18.10 17.58
C LYS A 454 -15.19 -18.47 17.37
N ASP A 455 -14.98 -19.73 16.99
CA ASP A 455 -13.66 -20.29 16.68
C ASP A 455 -12.85 -19.42 15.70
N ASN A 456 -11.60 -19.18 16.06
CA ASN A 456 -10.63 -18.50 15.23
C ASN A 456 -9.95 -19.51 14.29
N ALA A 457 -9.98 -19.26 12.99
CA ALA A 457 -9.34 -20.07 11.96
C ALA A 457 -7.80 -20.01 12.04
N PHE A 458 -7.24 -18.99 12.71
CA PHE A 458 -5.82 -18.93 13.01
C PHE A 458 -5.40 -19.76 14.21
N GLU A 459 -6.33 -20.26 15.02
CA GLU A 459 -6.01 -21.05 16.20
C GLU A 459 -6.03 -22.55 15.84
N ASP A 460 -4.95 -23.25 16.24
CA ASP A 460 -4.91 -24.70 16.22
C ASP A 460 -5.82 -25.29 17.33
N GLY A 461 -5.91 -26.62 17.39
CA GLY A 461 -6.72 -27.30 18.42
C GLY A 461 -6.31 -26.99 19.87
N ASN A 462 -5.15 -26.36 20.09
CA ASN A 462 -4.64 -25.97 21.40
C ASN A 462 -4.76 -24.45 21.65
N SER A 463 -5.58 -23.73 20.87
CA SER A 463 -5.72 -22.26 20.94
C SER A 463 -4.42 -21.50 20.65
N LYS A 464 -3.44 -22.14 20.00
CA LYS A 464 -2.18 -21.50 19.62
C LYS A 464 -2.30 -21.01 18.18
N LEU A 465 -1.79 -19.81 17.93
CA LEU A 465 -1.81 -19.23 16.59
C LEU A 465 -0.94 -20.04 15.61
N LEU A 466 -1.48 -20.25 14.41
CA LEU A 466 -0.78 -20.90 13.32
C LEU A 466 0.51 -20.14 12.99
N PRO A 467 1.60 -20.86 12.66
CA PRO A 467 2.85 -20.22 12.27
C PRO A 467 2.65 -19.27 11.08
N GLY A 468 3.29 -18.10 11.14
CA GLY A 468 3.20 -17.08 10.09
C GLY A 468 1.94 -16.21 10.10
N ALA A 469 0.94 -16.50 10.94
CA ALA A 469 -0.30 -15.72 11.01
C ALA A 469 -0.07 -14.24 11.36
N ALA A 470 0.92 -13.96 12.23
CA ALA A 470 1.27 -12.62 12.68
C ALA A 470 2.51 -12.02 11.97
N ASP A 471 3.02 -12.68 10.93
CA ASP A 471 4.27 -12.29 10.25
C ASP A 471 4.07 -11.15 9.24
N PHE A 472 3.30 -10.14 9.62
CA PHE A 472 3.05 -8.94 8.82
C PHE A 472 3.07 -7.67 9.66
N VAL A 473 3.30 -6.54 8.99
CA VAL A 473 3.28 -5.21 9.59
C VAL A 473 2.07 -4.44 9.10
N MET A 474 1.50 -3.64 10.00
CA MET A 474 0.44 -2.70 9.70
C MET A 474 0.99 -1.28 9.74
N ARG A 475 0.58 -0.47 8.77
CA ARG A 475 0.89 0.96 8.75
C ARG A 475 -0.09 1.72 9.63
N THR A 476 0.42 2.50 10.57
CA THR A 476 -0.37 3.39 11.43
C THR A 476 0.48 4.60 11.82
N THR A 477 -0.15 5.77 11.94
CA THR A 477 0.50 7.03 12.35
C THR A 477 0.95 7.04 13.81
N ASP A 478 0.42 6.12 14.62
CA ASP A 478 0.65 6.13 16.07
C ASP A 478 1.99 5.49 16.48
N VAL A 479 2.68 4.87 15.52
CA VAL A 479 3.95 4.18 15.74
C VAL A 479 4.94 4.55 14.64
N THR A 480 6.22 4.48 15.00
CA THR A 480 7.32 4.68 14.07
C THR A 480 8.31 3.53 14.22
N ALA A 481 8.64 2.90 13.08
CA ALA A 481 9.65 1.86 12.99
C ALA A 481 11.04 2.50 12.87
N LEU A 482 11.91 2.19 13.83
CA LEU A 482 13.29 2.64 13.87
C LEU A 482 14.22 1.47 13.53
N ARG A 483 15.23 1.70 12.68
CA ARG A 483 16.19 0.66 12.31
C ARG A 483 17.08 0.28 13.49
N ILE A 484 17.19 -1.01 13.77
CA ILE A 484 17.96 -1.49 14.93
C ILE A 484 19.46 -1.30 14.72
N ASP A 485 19.97 -1.51 13.51
CA ASP A 485 21.40 -1.35 13.20
C ASP A 485 21.87 0.10 13.45
N MET A 486 21.09 1.09 13.02
CA MET A 486 21.40 2.51 13.24
C MET A 486 21.15 2.96 14.69
N LEU A 487 20.31 2.26 15.45
CA LEU A 487 20.16 2.54 16.87
C LEU A 487 21.40 2.06 17.66
N ILE A 488 21.96 0.90 17.32
CA ILE A 488 23.05 0.31 18.12
C ILE A 488 24.41 0.96 17.85
N ILE A 489 24.70 1.36 16.61
CA ILE A 489 26.04 1.83 16.20
C ILE A 489 26.54 3.04 17.02
N PRO A 490 25.80 4.15 17.15
CA PRO A 490 26.34 5.35 17.80
C PRO A 490 26.64 5.17 19.30
N PRO A 491 25.77 4.55 20.12
CA PRO A 491 26.08 4.23 21.51
C PRO A 491 27.31 3.33 21.65
N CYS A 492 27.44 2.30 20.81
CA CYS A 492 28.59 1.40 20.87
C CYS A 492 29.90 2.11 20.50
N LEU A 493 29.90 2.94 19.46
CA LEU A 493 31.08 3.73 19.09
C LEU A 493 31.43 4.75 20.18
N LEU A 494 30.44 5.40 20.79
CA LEU A 494 30.66 6.34 21.88
C LEU A 494 31.30 5.67 23.10
N CYS A 495 30.80 4.49 23.50
CA CYS A 495 31.43 3.68 24.54
C CYS A 495 32.87 3.29 24.17
N GLY A 496 33.11 2.91 22.91
CA GLY A 496 34.45 2.59 22.42
C GLY A 496 35.42 3.77 22.53
N PHE A 497 35.00 4.96 22.09
CA PHE A 497 35.79 6.18 22.24
C PHE A 497 35.96 6.66 23.68
N TRP A 498 35.09 6.23 24.60
CA TRP A 498 35.22 6.56 26.00
C TRP A 498 36.24 5.67 26.72
N ILE A 499 36.49 4.46 26.21
CA ILE A 499 37.49 3.52 26.73
C ILE A 499 38.91 3.87 26.23
N ILE A 500 39.02 4.43 25.03
CA ILE A 500 40.29 4.90 24.41
C ILE A 500 40.64 6.28 24.97
#